data_AF-A0A7W6H7L3-F1
#
_entry.id   AF-A0A7W6H7L3-F1
#
_cell.length_a   1.000
_cell.length_b   1.000
_cell.length_c   1.000
_cell.angle_alpha   90.00
_cell.angle_beta   90.00
_cell.angle_gamma   90.00
#
_symmetry.space_group_name_H-M   'P 1'
#
loop_
_entity.id
_entity.type
_entity.pdbx_description
1 polymer ?
#
loop_
_entity_poly.entity_id
_entity_poly.type
_entity_poly.pdbx_seq_one_letter_code
_entity_poly.pdbx_strand_id
1 'polypeptide(L)' 'MSFTSRIRSALRPVREDDRAHAYLNEATSLVDLERRQREIDQGLLRRRAYPF' A
#
# COMPACT_ATOMS: atom_id res chain seq x y z
N MET A 1 -16.35 15.15 23.68
CA MET A 1 -16.46 13.81 23.03
C MET A 1 -15.39 13.69 21.94
N SER A 2 -14.32 12.91 22.16
CA SER A 2 -13.16 12.83 21.22
C SER A 2 -12.70 11.39 20.95
N PHE A 3 -13.04 10.44 21.83
CA PHE A 3 -12.59 9.05 21.72
C PHE A 3 -13.15 8.28 20.51
N THR A 4 -14.39 8.56 20.11
CA THR A 4 -15.06 7.86 19.00
C THR A 4 -14.47 8.19 17.63
N SER A 5 -13.90 9.40 17.46
CA SER A 5 -13.23 9.81 16.22
C SER A 5 -11.91 9.08 15.99
N ARG A 6 -11.11 8.86 17.05
CA ARG A 6 -9.82 8.16 16.97
C ARG A 6 -9.98 6.70 16.57
N ILE A 7 -10.99 6.04 17.10
CA ILE A 7 -11.31 4.64 16.78
C ILE A 7 -11.72 4.52 15.30
N ARG A 8 -12.48 5.49 14.77
CA ARG A 8 -12.90 5.48 13.35
C ARG A 8 -11.74 5.73 12.39
N SER A 9 -10.74 6.54 12.76
CA SER A 9 -9.53 6.73 11.96
C SER A 9 -8.64 5.50 11.91
N ALA A 10 -8.54 4.73 13.01
CA ALA A 10 -7.79 3.49 13.05
C ALA A 10 -8.45 2.36 12.22
N LEU A 11 -9.76 2.41 12.05
CA LEU A 11 -10.54 1.49 11.22
C LEU A 11 -10.71 1.98 9.76
N ARG A 12 -10.03 3.06 9.38
CA ARG A 12 -10.11 3.55 8.00
C ARG A 12 -9.48 2.48 7.10
N PRO A 13 -10.21 1.98 6.08
CA PRO A 13 -9.68 0.98 5.18
C PRO A 13 -8.42 1.55 4.52
N VAL A 14 -7.29 0.86 4.71
CA VAL A 14 -6.01 1.16 4.06
C VAL A 14 -6.29 1.27 2.57
N ARG A 15 -6.10 2.47 2.01
CA ARG A 15 -6.46 2.76 0.62
C ARG A 15 -5.51 1.96 -0.28
N GLU A 16 -5.97 1.58 -1.47
CA GLU A 16 -5.09 0.89 -2.44
C GLU A 16 -3.81 1.70 -2.71
N ASP A 17 -3.92 3.04 -2.73
CA ASP A 17 -2.78 3.95 -2.83
C ASP A 17 -1.75 3.79 -1.70
N ASP A 18 -2.21 3.65 -0.45
CA ASP A 18 -1.31 3.48 0.71
C ASP A 18 -0.52 2.17 0.60
N ARG A 19 -1.14 1.11 0.07
CA ARG A 19 -0.47 -0.18 -0.16
C ARG A 19 0.54 -0.09 -1.30
N ALA A 20 0.19 0.59 -2.39
CA ALA A 20 1.10 0.79 -3.51
C ALA A 20 2.35 1.57 -3.05
N HIS A 21 2.16 2.62 -2.25
CA HIS A 21 3.26 3.37 -1.66
C HIS A 21 4.12 2.53 -0.71
N ALA A 22 3.50 1.74 0.18
CA ALA A 22 4.25 0.83 1.05
C ALA A 22 5.07 -0.19 0.24
N TYR A 23 4.49 -0.78 -0.80
CA TYR A 23 5.15 -1.74 -1.67
C TYR A 23 6.35 -1.13 -2.40
N LEU A 24 6.24 0.12 -2.89
CA LEU A 24 7.35 0.83 -3.51
C LEU A 24 8.45 1.20 -2.51
N ASN A 25 8.08 1.57 -1.27
CA ASN A 25 9.04 1.93 -0.23
C ASN A 25 9.91 0.77 0.25
N GLU A 26 9.50 -0.47 0.04
CA GLU A 26 10.30 -1.66 0.30
C GLU A 26 11.41 -1.90 -0.74
N ALA A 27 11.46 -1.12 -1.83
CA ALA A 27 12.48 -1.27 -2.86
C ALA A 27 13.88 -0.99 -2.28
N THR A 28 14.81 -1.91 -2.50
CA THR A 28 16.20 -1.75 -2.03
C THR A 28 17.14 -1.12 -3.07
N SER A 29 16.67 -0.97 -4.32
CA SER A 29 17.42 -0.40 -5.43
C SER A 29 16.49 0.22 -6.48
N LEU A 30 17.03 1.05 -7.38
CA LEU A 30 16.25 1.66 -8.47
C LEU A 30 15.67 0.62 -9.42
N VAL A 31 16.42 -0.45 -9.72
CA VAL A 31 15.96 -1.54 -10.59
C VAL A 31 14.78 -2.27 -9.94
N ASP A 32 14.83 -2.49 -8.62
CA ASP A 32 13.73 -3.10 -7.88
C ASP A 32 12.51 -2.16 -7.84
N LEU A 33 12.72 -0.85 -7.65
CA LEU A 33 11.64 0.14 -7.69
C LEU A 33 10.92 0.15 -9.04
N GLU A 34 11.66 0.19 -10.14
CA GLU A 34 11.08 0.15 -11.49
C GLU A 34 10.30 -1.14 -11.73
N ARG A 35 10.84 -2.28 -11.29
CA ARG A 35 10.16 -3.56 -11.39
C ARG A 35 8.85 -3.55 -10.61
N ARG A 36 8.86 -3.10 -9.36
CA ARG A 36 7.68 -3.00 -8.50
C ARG A 36 6.63 -2.04 -9.08
N GLN A 37 7.07 -0.93 -9.66
CA GLN A 37 6.17 0.00 -10.38
C GLN A 37 5.48 -0.69 -11.56
N ARG A 38 6.22 -1.44 -12.38
CA ARG A 38 5.61 -2.22 -13.48
C ARG A 38 4.61 -3.26 -12.99
N GLU A 39 4.88 -3.91 -11.85
CA GLU A 39 3.96 -4.87 -11.25
C GLU A 39 2.66 -4.19 -10.77
N ILE A 40 2.74 -2.97 -10.26
CA ILE A 40 1.57 -2.13 -9.94
C ILE A 40 0.80 -1.77 -11.21
N ASP A 41 1.49 -1.31 -12.25
CA ASP A 41 0.87 -0.92 -13.53
C ASP A 41 0.17 -2.12 -14.21
N GLN A 42 0.70 -3.34 -14.03
CA GLN A 42 0.08 -4.59 -14.47
C GLN A 42 -1.12 -5.03 -13.59
N GLY A 43 -1.42 -4.29 -12.52
CA GLY A 43 -2.52 -4.58 -11.60
C GLY A 43 -2.28 -5.79 -10.70
N LEU A 44 -1.02 -6.25 -10.54
CA LEU A 44 -0.71 -7.42 -9.71
C LEU A 44 -0.97 -7.15 -8.23
N LEU A 45 -0.85 -5.89 -7.79
CA LEU A 45 -1.14 -5.47 -6.42
C LEU A 45 -2.63 -5.64 -6.04
N ARG A 46 -3.54 -5.60 -7.02
CA ARG A 46 -4.99 -5.86 -6.79
C ARG A 46 -5.30 -7.35 -6.70
N ARG A 47 -4.49 -8.20 -7.34
CA ARG A 47 -4.70 -9.67 -7.37
C ARG A 47 -4.05 -10.40 -6.20
N ARG A 48 -2.92 -9.88 -5.71
CA ARG A 48 -2.14 -10.51 -4.66
C ARG A 48 -2.37 -9.70 -3.39
N ALA A 49 -3.13 -10.27 -2.46
CA ALA A 49 -3.22 -9.75 -1.10
C ALA A 49 -1.83 -9.86 -0.46
N TYR A 50 -0.94 -8.90 -0.76
CA TYR A 50 0.35 -8.79 -0.10
C TYR A 50 0.07 -8.47 1.38
N PRO A 51 0.46 -9.37 2.31
CA PRO A 51 0.34 -9.10 3.72
C PRO A 51 1.39 -8.04 4.06
N PHE A 52 0.92 -6.84 4.35
CA PHE A 52 1.70 -5.78 4.98
C PHE A 52 1.73 -5.99 6.49
#